data_AF-A0A318JDM3-F1
#
_entry.id   AF-A0A318JDM3-F1
#
_cell.length_a   1.000
_cell.length_b   1.000
_cell.length_c   1.000
_cell.angle_alpha   90.00
_cell.angle_beta   90.00
_cell.angle_gamma   90.00
#
_symmetry.space_group_name_H-M   'P 1'
#
loop_
_entity.id
_entity.type
_entity.pdbx_description
1 polymer ?
#
loop_
_entity_poly.entity_id
_entity_poly.type
_entity_poly.pdbx_seq_one_letter_code
_entity_poly.pdbx_strand_id
1 'polypeptide(L)'
;MPVSWNELIAKAIGPEGLKADGQLTLPRSYGVYEIKGAKQDTIYRQGNYPGRLREIQKEFPEAALKYLFSSKEDAVQVAAILNSKDKNTVPERISRRTSIPSSPKSTISGQSIVHPSKILVELFVHKPYQGVAPERSRFLFIGLDANYDVDIEKISIFPKVLEYHEDAEKFWHAHEVHHPFLLSEYQGDGKRYHQNFERIGFGAEHANLISFVELFHLPTVGRNKLSVEDLDATHLKRLNQAILEGDATHIFITPTVASLMRSSGAFNWLPSKSIDTADVLPVLFRNSNKTVYSLLHFSSYGKYYRKLHLQIEEIRKLIAQFQI
;
A
#
# COMPACT_ATOMS: atom_id res chain seq x y z
N MET A 1 4.02 -26.16 13.90
CA MET A 1 4.19 -27.14 12.80
C MET A 1 3.30 -26.70 11.66
N PRO A 2 3.74 -26.76 10.38
CA PRO A 2 2.85 -26.45 9.26
C PRO A 2 1.68 -27.42 9.25
N VAL A 3 0.45 -26.90 9.17
CA VAL A 3 -0.77 -27.73 9.09
C VAL A 3 -0.72 -28.50 7.78
N SER A 4 -0.92 -29.82 7.83
CA SER A 4 -0.85 -30.66 6.64
C SER A 4 -2.05 -30.43 5.71
N TRP A 5 -1.86 -30.66 4.41
CA TRP A 5 -2.93 -30.57 3.41
C TRP A 5 -4.18 -31.39 3.79
N ASN A 6 -3.97 -32.59 4.34
CA ASN A 6 -5.06 -33.48 4.74
C ASN A 6 -5.84 -32.92 5.93
N GLU A 7 -5.16 -32.29 6.89
CA GLU A 7 -5.81 -31.63 8.03
C GLU A 7 -6.62 -30.40 7.60
N LEU A 8 -6.15 -29.65 6.59
CA LEU A 8 -6.89 -28.49 6.07
C LEU A 8 -8.15 -28.91 5.33
N ILE A 9 -8.07 -29.89 4.43
CA ILE A 9 -9.24 -30.32 3.66
C ILE A 9 -10.28 -31.03 4.53
N ALA A 10 -9.86 -31.71 5.61
CA ALA A 10 -10.79 -32.30 6.57
C ALA A 10 -11.69 -31.27 7.27
N LYS A 11 -11.30 -29.97 7.29
CA LYS A 11 -12.12 -28.88 7.84
C LYS A 11 -13.06 -28.25 6.82
N ALA A 12 -13.02 -28.66 5.56
CA ALA A 12 -13.91 -28.11 4.54
C ALA A 12 -15.36 -28.47 4.88
N ILE A 13 -16.25 -27.50 4.75
CA ILE A 13 -17.68 -27.63 5.01
C ILE A 13 -18.46 -27.61 3.68
N GLY A 14 -19.66 -28.18 3.69
CA GLY A 14 -20.63 -28.02 2.60
C GLY A 14 -21.45 -26.74 2.71
N PRO A 15 -22.01 -26.22 1.61
CA PRO A 15 -22.88 -25.06 1.64
C PRO A 15 -24.25 -25.37 2.27
N GLU A 16 -24.64 -26.65 2.44
CA GLU A 16 -25.99 -27.03 2.88
C GLU A 16 -26.33 -26.59 4.32
N GLY A 17 -25.32 -26.25 5.13
CA GLY A 17 -25.49 -25.80 6.52
C GLY A 17 -25.51 -24.29 6.72
N LEU A 18 -25.39 -23.50 5.66
CA LEU A 18 -25.22 -22.03 5.76
C LEU A 18 -26.52 -21.29 5.50
N LYS A 19 -26.91 -20.40 6.42
CA LYS A 19 -28.03 -19.48 6.22
C LYS A 19 -27.55 -18.21 5.55
N ALA A 20 -28.29 -17.71 4.56
CA ALA A 20 -28.00 -16.41 3.96
C ALA A 20 -28.21 -15.28 4.99
N ASP A 21 -27.26 -14.35 5.04
CA ASP A 21 -27.32 -13.11 5.81
C ASP A 21 -26.89 -11.95 4.90
N GLY A 22 -27.87 -11.40 4.18
CA GLY A 22 -27.62 -10.39 3.14
C GLY A 22 -26.71 -10.92 2.01
N GLN A 23 -25.51 -10.33 1.90
CA GLN A 23 -24.49 -10.75 0.92
C GLN A 23 -23.55 -11.85 1.42
N LEU A 24 -23.71 -12.28 2.67
CA LEU A 24 -22.85 -13.23 3.38
C LEU A 24 -23.66 -14.43 3.89
N THR A 25 -23.03 -15.26 4.72
CA THR A 25 -23.68 -16.36 5.45
C THR A 25 -23.57 -16.20 6.97
N LEU A 26 -24.46 -16.86 7.70
CA LEU A 26 -24.39 -17.08 9.13
C LEU A 26 -24.33 -18.60 9.44
N PRO A 27 -23.25 -19.09 10.09
CA PRO A 27 -22.02 -18.37 10.43
C PRO A 27 -21.27 -17.91 9.16
N ARG A 28 -20.36 -16.94 9.32
CA ARG A 28 -19.54 -16.47 8.20
C ARG A 28 -18.72 -17.63 7.64
N SER A 29 -18.66 -17.71 6.32
CA SER A 29 -17.95 -18.73 5.59
C SER A 29 -17.05 -18.12 4.50
N TYR A 30 -15.98 -18.82 4.16
CA TYR A 30 -14.93 -18.36 3.26
C TYR A 30 -14.68 -19.43 2.21
N GLY A 31 -14.89 -19.08 0.94
CA GLY A 31 -14.71 -19.98 -0.19
C GLY A 31 -13.31 -19.87 -0.79
N VAL A 32 -12.83 -20.98 -1.32
CA VAL A 32 -11.74 -21.07 -2.29
C VAL A 32 -12.37 -21.33 -3.65
N TYR A 33 -12.08 -20.46 -4.61
CA TYR A 33 -12.69 -20.41 -5.92
C TYR A 33 -11.66 -20.75 -6.99
N GLU A 34 -11.97 -21.76 -7.78
CA GLU A 34 -11.20 -22.18 -8.94
C GLU A 34 -11.56 -21.30 -10.14
N ILE A 35 -10.55 -20.73 -10.78
CA ILE A 35 -10.68 -19.90 -11.98
C ILE A 35 -9.84 -20.56 -13.07
N LYS A 36 -10.49 -20.95 -14.17
CA LYS A 36 -9.79 -21.50 -15.33
C LYS A 36 -9.29 -20.36 -16.21
N GLY A 37 -7.98 -20.29 -16.43
CA GLY A 37 -7.35 -19.36 -17.34
C GLY A 37 -7.39 -19.85 -18.80
N ALA A 38 -7.18 -18.93 -19.74
CA ALA A 38 -7.23 -19.20 -21.18
C ALA A 38 -6.16 -20.19 -21.71
N LYS A 39 -5.14 -20.51 -20.90
CA LYS A 39 -4.03 -21.42 -21.25
C LYS A 39 -3.95 -22.67 -20.37
N GLN A 40 -5.08 -23.14 -19.83
CA GLN A 40 -5.17 -24.25 -18.85
C GLN A 40 -4.55 -23.97 -17.47
N ASP A 41 -3.97 -22.79 -17.24
CA ASP A 41 -3.56 -22.37 -15.91
C ASP A 41 -4.78 -22.22 -15.00
N THR A 42 -4.80 -22.96 -13.89
CA THR A 42 -5.86 -22.85 -12.89
C THR A 42 -5.38 -21.97 -11.75
N ILE A 43 -6.16 -20.93 -11.42
CA ILE A 43 -5.85 -20.00 -10.34
C ILE A 43 -6.92 -20.13 -9.26
N TYR A 44 -6.49 -20.24 -8.02
CA TYR A 44 -7.35 -20.34 -6.86
C TYR A 44 -7.38 -19.01 -6.11
N ARG A 45 -8.56 -18.35 -6.08
CA ARG A 45 -8.80 -17.15 -5.26
C ARG A 45 -9.58 -17.52 -4.00
N GLN A 46 -9.58 -16.66 -2.98
CA GLN A 46 -10.39 -16.88 -1.77
C GLN A 46 -11.19 -15.63 -1.39
N GLY A 47 -12.22 -15.81 -0.58
CA GLY A 47 -12.91 -14.71 0.09
C GLY A 47 -14.28 -15.12 0.66
N ASN A 48 -15.07 -14.12 1.06
CA ASN A 48 -16.35 -14.35 1.71
C ASN A 48 -17.36 -15.04 0.78
N TYR A 49 -17.96 -16.13 1.23
CA TYR A 49 -19.03 -16.80 0.49
C TYR A 49 -20.40 -16.22 0.88
N PRO A 50 -21.36 -16.10 -0.06
CA PRO A 50 -21.23 -16.28 -1.51
C PRO A 50 -20.79 -15.00 -2.27
N GLY A 51 -20.65 -13.86 -1.58
CA GLY A 51 -20.39 -12.56 -2.21
C GLY A 51 -19.19 -12.55 -3.15
N ARG A 52 -18.06 -13.11 -2.71
CA ARG A 52 -16.83 -13.16 -3.50
C ARG A 52 -16.95 -14.05 -4.74
N LEU A 53 -17.71 -15.14 -4.68
CA LEU A 53 -17.98 -15.97 -5.85
C LEU A 53 -18.71 -15.15 -6.93
N ARG A 54 -19.75 -14.39 -6.54
CA ARG A 54 -20.50 -13.54 -7.46
C ARG A 54 -19.65 -12.44 -8.08
N GLU A 55 -18.74 -11.85 -7.29
CA GLU A 55 -17.78 -10.86 -7.79
C GLU A 55 -16.85 -11.47 -8.84
N ILE A 56 -16.27 -12.63 -8.54
CA ILE A 56 -15.35 -13.32 -9.45
C ILE A 56 -16.08 -13.76 -10.72
N GLN A 57 -17.32 -14.26 -10.61
CA GLN A 57 -18.11 -14.70 -11.76
C GLN A 57 -18.49 -13.58 -12.74
N LYS A 58 -18.45 -12.31 -12.32
CA LYS A 58 -18.60 -11.17 -13.24
C LYS A 58 -17.42 -11.02 -14.20
N GLU A 59 -16.22 -11.39 -13.74
CA GLU A 59 -14.97 -11.31 -14.48
C GLU A 59 -14.63 -12.65 -15.17
N PHE A 60 -14.96 -13.76 -14.51
CA PHE A 60 -14.68 -15.13 -14.94
C PHE A 60 -15.95 -15.99 -14.77
N PRO A 61 -16.85 -16.05 -15.78
CA PRO A 61 -18.13 -16.74 -15.66
C PRO A 61 -18.04 -18.22 -15.27
N GLU A 62 -16.92 -18.88 -15.59
CA GLU A 62 -16.66 -20.29 -15.25
C GLU A 62 -16.09 -20.50 -13.85
N ALA A 63 -15.89 -19.44 -13.06
CA ALA A 63 -15.35 -19.57 -11.72
C ALA A 63 -16.29 -20.39 -10.81
N ALA A 64 -15.70 -21.36 -10.11
CA ALA A 64 -16.44 -22.33 -9.30
C ALA A 64 -15.93 -22.37 -7.86
N LEU A 65 -16.82 -22.59 -6.90
CA LEU A 65 -16.43 -22.90 -5.53
C LEU A 65 -15.77 -24.28 -5.49
N LYS A 66 -14.52 -24.34 -5.01
CA LYS A 66 -13.75 -25.57 -4.84
C LYS A 66 -13.82 -26.12 -3.42
N TYR A 67 -13.62 -25.25 -2.44
CA TYR A 67 -13.67 -25.58 -1.01
C TYR A 67 -14.31 -24.44 -0.22
N LEU A 68 -14.90 -24.76 0.92
CA LEU A 68 -15.56 -23.79 1.79
C LEU A 68 -15.17 -24.04 3.23
N PHE A 69 -14.92 -22.97 3.99
CA PHE A 69 -14.41 -23.06 5.36
C PHE A 69 -15.13 -22.09 6.30
N SER A 70 -15.24 -22.48 7.57
CA SER A 70 -15.68 -21.59 8.65
C SER A 70 -14.58 -20.61 9.10
N SER A 71 -13.31 -20.93 8.82
CA SER A 71 -12.14 -20.09 9.09
C SER A 71 -11.62 -19.47 7.79
N LYS A 72 -11.28 -18.19 7.85
CA LYS A 72 -10.65 -17.48 6.73
C LYS A 72 -9.23 -17.96 6.50
N GLU A 73 -8.52 -18.27 7.58
CA GLU A 73 -7.13 -18.71 7.59
C GLU A 73 -6.98 -20.07 6.89
N ASP A 74 -7.93 -20.99 7.09
CA ASP A 74 -7.94 -22.28 6.40
C ASP A 74 -8.17 -22.09 4.89
N ALA A 75 -9.10 -21.20 4.48
CA ALA A 75 -9.35 -20.89 3.07
C ALA A 75 -8.13 -20.26 2.37
N VAL A 76 -7.41 -19.36 3.06
CA VAL A 76 -6.17 -18.75 2.55
C VAL A 76 -5.08 -19.79 2.35
N GLN A 77 -4.86 -20.67 3.33
CA GLN A 77 -3.84 -21.71 3.24
C GLN A 77 -4.12 -22.70 2.10
N VAL A 78 -5.39 -23.12 1.93
CA VAL A 78 -5.77 -24.04 0.85
C VAL A 78 -5.58 -23.40 -0.52
N ALA A 79 -5.98 -22.13 -0.71
CA ALA A 79 -5.75 -21.42 -1.96
C ALA A 79 -4.25 -21.27 -2.29
N ALA A 80 -3.42 -20.98 -1.28
CA ALA A 80 -1.97 -20.88 -1.45
C ALA A 80 -1.32 -22.21 -1.85
N ILE A 81 -1.73 -23.33 -1.23
CA ILE A 81 -1.21 -24.66 -1.57
C ILE A 81 -1.63 -25.09 -2.98
N LEU A 82 -2.87 -24.80 -3.39
CA LEU A 82 -3.33 -25.13 -4.73
C LEU A 82 -2.55 -24.33 -5.79
N ASN A 83 -2.36 -23.03 -5.57
CA ASN A 83 -1.57 -22.17 -6.45
C ASN A 83 -0.06 -22.50 -6.47
N SER A 84 0.47 -23.23 -5.48
CA SER A 84 1.87 -23.67 -5.48
C SER A 84 2.07 -25.03 -6.14
N LYS A 85 1.08 -25.93 -6.08
CA LYS A 85 1.11 -27.24 -6.75
C LYS A 85 1.04 -27.12 -8.27
N ASP A 86 0.30 -26.14 -8.79
CA ASP A 86 0.21 -25.89 -10.24
C ASP A 86 1.47 -25.22 -10.83
N LYS A 87 2.43 -24.77 -10.00
CA LYS A 87 3.70 -24.17 -10.46
C LYS A 87 4.81 -25.18 -10.76
N ASN A 88 4.57 -26.50 -10.67
CA ASN A 88 5.59 -27.54 -10.88
C ASN A 88 5.86 -27.86 -12.36
N THR A 89 6.15 -26.85 -13.18
CA THR A 89 6.93 -27.01 -14.43
C THR A 89 7.86 -25.81 -14.60
N VAL A 90 9.07 -25.89 -14.03
CA VAL A 90 10.39 -25.41 -14.55
C VAL A 90 11.44 -25.53 -13.42
N PRO A 91 12.69 -25.96 -13.70
CA PRO A 91 13.60 -26.50 -12.70
C PRO A 91 14.40 -25.44 -11.94
N GLU A 92 14.65 -25.80 -10.69
CA GLU A 92 15.57 -25.24 -9.71
C GLU A 92 17.01 -25.10 -10.25
N ARG A 93 17.59 -23.89 -10.21
CA ARG A 93 19.03 -23.65 -10.00
C ARG A 93 19.35 -22.14 -9.92
N ILE A 94 19.75 -21.69 -8.74
CA ILE A 94 21.06 -21.08 -8.42
C ILE A 94 20.93 -20.47 -7.01
N SER A 95 21.43 -21.21 -6.04
CA SER A 95 21.85 -20.66 -4.75
C SER A 95 23.35 -20.45 -4.82
N ARG A 96 23.82 -19.21 -4.58
CA ARG A 96 25.11 -18.92 -3.94
C ARG A 96 25.18 -17.44 -3.51
N ARG A 97 25.07 -17.26 -2.19
CA ARG A 97 25.72 -16.28 -1.30
C ARG A 97 26.03 -14.87 -1.85
N THR A 98 25.31 -13.90 -1.32
CA THR A 98 25.87 -12.72 -0.65
C THR A 98 25.02 -12.42 0.59
N SER A 99 25.68 -12.19 1.72
CA SER A 99 25.06 -11.89 3.01
C SER A 99 24.43 -10.51 2.97
N ILE A 100 23.10 -10.46 2.91
CA ILE A 100 22.28 -9.24 3.10
C ILE A 100 22.16 -9.02 4.62
N PRO A 101 22.33 -7.78 5.14
CA PRO A 101 22.06 -7.47 6.54
C PRO A 101 20.62 -7.86 6.90
N SER A 102 20.42 -8.40 8.10
CA SER A 102 19.13 -8.94 8.55
C SER A 102 17.98 -7.96 8.32
N SER A 103 17.10 -8.30 7.36
CA SER A 103 15.82 -7.63 7.14
C SER A 103 14.98 -7.69 8.43
N PRO A 104 14.21 -6.65 8.76
CA PRO A 104 13.32 -6.68 9.91
C PRO A 104 12.32 -7.85 9.77
N LYS A 105 12.19 -8.64 10.83
CA LYS A 105 11.27 -9.79 10.90
C LYS A 105 9.85 -9.29 11.15
N SER A 106 9.20 -8.71 10.14
CA SER A 106 7.78 -8.39 10.19
C SER A 106 6.97 -9.39 9.38
N THR A 107 6.57 -10.48 10.02
CA THR A 107 5.59 -11.44 9.48
C THR A 107 4.23 -11.19 10.12
N ILE A 108 3.27 -10.70 9.35
CA ILE A 108 1.86 -10.81 9.70
C ILE A 108 1.39 -12.16 9.13
N SER A 109 0.93 -13.07 9.99
CA SER A 109 0.35 -14.37 9.59
C SER A 109 1.26 -15.28 8.73
N GLY A 110 2.58 -15.17 8.86
CA GLY A 110 3.54 -16.05 8.16
C GLY A 110 3.86 -15.67 6.71
N GLN A 111 3.30 -14.57 6.20
CA GLN A 111 3.64 -13.99 4.90
C GLN A 111 4.40 -12.67 5.12
N SER A 112 5.51 -12.49 4.39
CA SER A 112 6.29 -11.25 4.44
C SER A 112 5.44 -10.08 3.95
N ILE A 113 5.37 -8.99 4.72
CA ILE A 113 4.73 -7.75 4.27
C ILE A 113 5.56 -7.06 3.17
N VAL A 114 6.86 -7.35 3.13
CA VAL A 114 7.80 -6.81 2.14
C VAL A 114 7.52 -7.43 0.78
N HIS A 115 7.53 -6.57 -0.23
CA HIS A 115 7.31 -6.95 -1.61
C HIS A 115 8.35 -7.99 -2.11
N PRO A 116 7.95 -9.02 -2.89
CA PRO A 116 8.88 -10.07 -3.34
C PRO A 116 9.88 -9.65 -4.42
N SER A 117 9.59 -8.57 -5.16
CA SER A 117 10.51 -7.97 -6.13
C SER A 117 11.80 -7.52 -5.46
N LYS A 118 12.92 -8.18 -5.78
CA LYS A 118 14.24 -7.77 -5.30
C LYS A 118 14.64 -6.40 -5.82
N ILE A 119 14.30 -6.10 -7.08
CA ILE A 119 14.62 -4.83 -7.72
C ILE A 119 13.91 -3.68 -6.99
N LEU A 120 12.60 -3.81 -6.72
CA LEU A 120 11.88 -2.79 -5.95
C LEU A 120 12.42 -2.65 -4.53
N VAL A 121 12.73 -3.76 -3.85
CA VAL A 121 13.32 -3.71 -2.51
C VAL A 121 14.65 -2.96 -2.54
N GLU A 122 15.53 -3.26 -3.52
CA GLU A 122 16.81 -2.56 -3.67
C GLU A 122 16.63 -1.05 -3.89
N LEU A 123 15.66 -0.64 -4.72
CA LEU A 123 15.36 0.78 -4.92
C LEU A 123 15.03 1.49 -3.59
N PHE A 124 14.15 0.91 -2.78
CA PHE A 124 13.75 1.49 -1.50
C PHE A 124 14.83 1.40 -0.42
N VAL A 125 15.69 0.38 -0.43
CA VAL A 125 16.85 0.31 0.47
C VAL A 125 17.80 1.50 0.24
N HIS A 126 18.00 1.89 -1.02
CA HIS A 126 18.87 3.02 -1.37
C HIS A 126 18.15 4.37 -1.22
N LYS A 127 16.86 4.40 -1.59
CA LYS A 127 16.04 5.61 -1.67
C LYS A 127 14.64 5.31 -1.12
N PRO A 128 14.45 5.33 0.23
CA PRO A 128 13.19 4.94 0.89
C PRO A 128 12.12 6.04 0.79
N TYR A 129 12.03 6.70 -0.36
CA TYR A 129 11.16 7.83 -0.65
C TYR A 129 10.99 7.97 -2.17
N GLN A 130 9.92 8.66 -2.55
CA GLN A 130 9.60 8.96 -3.94
C GLN A 130 9.55 10.49 -4.13
N GLY A 131 9.93 11.00 -5.30
CA GLY A 131 10.16 12.44 -5.50
C GLY A 131 11.57 12.87 -5.08
N VAL A 132 11.69 14.12 -4.60
CA VAL A 132 12.97 14.65 -4.10
C VAL A 132 13.32 14.13 -2.71
N ALA A 133 14.58 14.29 -2.31
CA ALA A 133 15.03 13.95 -0.97
C ALA A 133 14.17 14.65 0.10
N PRO A 134 13.68 13.95 1.14
CA PRO A 134 12.76 14.50 2.13
C PRO A 134 13.30 15.77 2.80
N GLU A 135 14.60 15.80 3.08
CA GLU A 135 15.31 16.92 3.72
C GLU A 135 15.35 18.16 2.84
N ARG A 136 15.18 18.02 1.52
CA ARG A 136 15.22 19.11 0.53
C ARG A 136 13.85 19.48 -0.03
N SER A 137 12.82 18.71 0.30
CA SER A 137 11.44 18.97 -0.14
C SER A 137 10.89 20.24 0.50
N ARG A 138 9.95 20.91 -0.19
CA ARG A 138 9.10 21.97 0.39
C ARG A 138 7.79 21.39 0.93
N PHE A 139 7.24 20.41 0.21
CA PHE A 139 6.03 19.67 0.55
C PHE A 139 6.40 18.21 0.83
N LEU A 140 6.19 17.77 2.07
CA LEU A 140 6.49 16.41 2.52
C LEU A 140 5.21 15.65 2.85
N PHE A 141 4.93 14.59 2.11
CA PHE A 141 3.79 13.70 2.36
C PHE A 141 4.28 12.43 3.05
N ILE A 142 3.72 12.12 4.22
CA ILE A 142 4.10 10.94 4.99
C ILE A 142 2.96 9.93 5.01
N GLY A 143 3.20 8.79 4.36
CA GLY A 143 2.29 7.65 4.32
C GLY A 143 2.70 6.52 5.26
N LEU A 144 2.00 5.39 5.13
CA LEU A 144 2.21 4.21 5.95
C LEU A 144 3.24 3.26 5.31
N ASP A 145 3.01 2.90 4.05
CA ASP A 145 3.79 1.96 3.25
C ASP A 145 3.57 2.18 1.75
N ALA A 146 4.61 1.93 0.95
CA ALA A 146 4.54 2.02 -0.50
C ALA A 146 4.07 0.67 -1.06
N ASN A 147 2.78 0.58 -1.36
CA ASN A 147 2.16 -0.67 -1.77
C ASN A 147 2.19 -0.87 -3.29
N TYR A 148 2.66 -2.04 -3.72
CA TYR A 148 2.69 -2.45 -5.12
C TYR A 148 1.94 -3.76 -5.34
N ASP A 149 1.46 -3.97 -6.56
CA ASP A 149 0.92 -5.26 -6.99
C ASP A 149 2.00 -6.34 -6.88
N VAL A 150 1.68 -7.51 -6.34
CA VAL A 150 2.63 -8.60 -6.14
C VAL A 150 3.33 -9.04 -7.44
N ASP A 151 2.65 -8.90 -8.57
CA ASP A 151 3.13 -9.23 -9.91
C ASP A 151 3.52 -7.98 -10.71
N ILE A 152 3.78 -6.84 -10.05
CA ILE A 152 4.14 -5.57 -10.68
C ILE A 152 5.27 -5.71 -11.71
N GLU A 153 6.25 -6.61 -11.50
CA GLU A 153 7.35 -6.84 -12.44
C GLU A 153 6.90 -7.42 -13.80
N LYS A 154 5.75 -8.09 -13.83
CA LYS A 154 5.24 -8.80 -15.01
C LYS A 154 4.27 -7.95 -15.83
N ILE A 155 3.83 -6.81 -15.29
CA ILE A 155 2.91 -5.91 -15.97
C ILE A 155 3.68 -4.80 -16.69
N SER A 156 3.11 -4.31 -17.79
CA SER A 156 3.80 -3.40 -18.72
C SER A 156 4.25 -2.09 -18.11
N ILE A 157 3.67 -1.66 -16.99
CA ILE A 157 4.03 -0.42 -16.30
C ILE A 157 5.39 -0.50 -15.59
N PHE A 158 5.93 -1.70 -15.33
CA PHE A 158 7.11 -1.86 -14.48
C PHE A 158 8.31 -1.02 -14.90
N PRO A 159 8.67 -0.94 -16.20
CA PRO A 159 9.76 -0.06 -16.64
C PRO A 159 9.52 1.41 -16.29
N LYS A 160 8.26 1.88 -16.30
CA LYS A 160 7.89 3.24 -15.88
C LYS A 160 7.99 3.43 -14.37
N VAL A 161 7.74 2.39 -13.58
CA VAL A 161 8.02 2.39 -12.14
C VAL A 161 9.52 2.54 -11.89
N LEU A 162 10.37 1.81 -12.62
CA LEU A 162 11.82 1.93 -12.49
C LEU A 162 12.32 3.33 -12.90
N GLU A 163 11.85 3.85 -14.04
CA GLU A 163 12.14 5.21 -14.53
C GLU A 163 11.80 6.28 -13.48
N TYR A 164 10.62 6.15 -12.85
CA TYR A 164 10.17 7.06 -11.79
C TYR A 164 11.05 7.02 -10.54
N HIS A 165 11.51 5.84 -10.12
CA HIS A 165 12.37 5.70 -8.95
C HIS A 165 13.79 6.24 -9.18
N GLU A 166 14.31 6.05 -10.40
CA GLU A 166 15.59 6.61 -10.83
C GLU A 166 15.57 8.14 -10.73
N ASP A 167 14.61 8.78 -11.40
CA ASP A 167 14.46 10.23 -11.40
C ASP A 167 12.98 10.65 -11.56
N ALA A 168 12.34 10.87 -10.41
CA ALA A 168 10.93 11.24 -10.34
C ALA A 168 10.64 12.62 -10.95
N GLU A 169 11.59 13.56 -10.89
CA GLU A 169 11.44 14.91 -11.45
C GLU A 169 11.45 14.82 -12.98
N LYS A 170 12.46 14.15 -13.54
CA LYS A 170 12.54 13.89 -14.97
C LYS A 170 11.34 13.10 -15.49
N PHE A 171 10.89 12.09 -14.74
CA PHE A 171 9.67 11.34 -15.07
C PHE A 171 8.46 12.27 -15.16
N TRP A 172 8.24 13.13 -14.16
CA TRP A 172 7.08 14.01 -14.13
C TRP A 172 7.10 15.00 -15.31
N HIS A 173 8.26 15.58 -15.63
CA HIS A 173 8.40 16.43 -16.81
C HIS A 173 8.18 15.69 -18.13
N ALA A 174 8.62 14.43 -18.24
CA ALA A 174 8.49 13.66 -19.48
C ALA A 174 7.07 13.17 -19.75
N HIS A 175 6.30 12.85 -18.70
CA HIS A 175 4.98 12.22 -18.81
C HIS A 175 3.82 13.13 -18.39
N GLU A 176 4.10 14.34 -17.92
CA GLU A 176 3.12 15.33 -17.40
C GLU A 176 2.23 14.80 -16.26
N VAL A 177 2.64 13.70 -15.62
CA VAL A 177 1.97 13.09 -14.46
C VAL A 177 2.99 12.74 -13.38
N HIS A 178 2.60 12.86 -12.11
CA HIS A 178 3.53 12.68 -10.99
C HIS A 178 3.91 11.23 -10.70
N HIS A 179 3.16 10.27 -11.22
CA HIS A 179 3.35 8.87 -10.90
C HIS A 179 2.94 7.95 -12.07
N PRO A 180 3.65 6.83 -12.30
CA PRO A 180 3.32 5.86 -13.35
C PRO A 180 1.88 5.33 -13.29
N PHE A 181 1.26 5.32 -12.11
CA PHE A 181 -0.11 4.81 -11.95
C PHE A 181 -1.19 5.71 -12.57
N LEU A 182 -0.83 6.89 -13.05
CA LEU A 182 -1.69 7.76 -13.84
C LEU A 182 -1.60 7.51 -15.34
N LEU A 183 -0.57 6.78 -15.81
CA LEU A 183 -0.45 6.43 -17.23
C LEU A 183 -1.61 5.54 -17.67
N SER A 184 -2.02 5.68 -18.93
CA SER A 184 -3.18 4.97 -19.51
C SER A 184 -3.03 3.45 -19.48
N GLU A 185 -1.81 2.95 -19.57
CA GLU A 185 -1.48 1.52 -19.52
C GLU A 185 -1.62 0.90 -18.11
N TYR A 186 -1.74 1.72 -17.05
CA TYR A 186 -1.93 1.24 -15.70
C TYR A 186 -3.42 1.10 -15.33
N GLN A 187 -3.79 -0.12 -14.91
CA GLN A 187 -5.16 -0.51 -14.55
C GLN A 187 -5.28 -1.07 -13.12
N GLY A 188 -4.21 -0.99 -12.32
CA GLY A 188 -4.16 -1.54 -10.97
C GLY A 188 -4.73 -0.63 -9.88
N ASP A 189 -4.59 -1.11 -8.64
CA ASP A 189 -4.93 -0.35 -7.43
C ASP A 189 -4.02 0.88 -7.25
N GLY A 190 -4.37 1.80 -6.35
CA GLY A 190 -3.58 3.02 -6.11
C GLY A 190 -3.88 4.17 -7.07
N LYS A 191 -4.48 3.94 -8.25
CA LYS A 191 -4.88 5.01 -9.19
C LYS A 191 -5.69 6.13 -8.53
N ARG A 192 -6.64 5.79 -7.66
CA ARG A 192 -7.45 6.77 -6.91
C ARG A 192 -6.61 7.69 -6.03
N TYR A 193 -5.57 7.16 -5.37
CA TYR A 193 -4.67 7.96 -4.56
C TYR A 193 -4.05 9.05 -5.42
N HIS A 194 -3.46 8.65 -6.55
CA HIS A 194 -2.76 9.56 -7.44
C HIS A 194 -3.71 10.54 -8.12
N GLN A 195 -4.91 10.12 -8.53
CA GLN A 195 -5.91 11.03 -9.10
C GLN A 195 -6.37 12.10 -8.11
N ASN A 196 -6.50 11.77 -6.82
CA ASN A 196 -6.85 12.75 -5.80
C ASN A 196 -5.66 13.66 -5.44
N PHE A 197 -4.43 13.15 -5.51
CA PHE A 197 -3.24 13.99 -5.38
C PHE A 197 -3.10 14.98 -6.55
N GLU A 198 -3.31 14.54 -7.79
CA GLU A 198 -3.26 15.38 -9.00
C GLU A 198 -4.24 16.55 -8.89
N ARG A 199 -5.42 16.34 -8.29
CA ARG A 199 -6.41 17.39 -8.04
C ARG A 199 -5.90 18.52 -7.14
N ILE A 200 -4.83 18.34 -6.38
CA ILE A 200 -4.26 19.45 -5.62
C ILE A 200 -3.78 20.54 -6.59
N GLY A 201 -3.28 20.16 -7.77
CA GLY A 201 -2.83 21.10 -8.80
C GLY A 201 -1.31 21.31 -8.86
N PHE A 202 -0.53 20.35 -8.35
CA PHE A 202 0.90 20.32 -8.63
C PHE A 202 1.13 19.94 -10.11
N GLY A 203 1.80 20.81 -10.85
CA GLY A 203 2.38 20.51 -12.16
C GLY A 203 3.83 20.04 -12.08
N ALA A 204 4.42 19.70 -13.23
CA ALA A 204 5.80 19.23 -13.32
C ALA A 204 6.81 20.27 -12.81
N GLU A 205 6.52 21.57 -12.94
CA GLU A 205 7.30 22.67 -12.38
C GLU A 205 7.44 22.62 -10.84
N HIS A 206 6.58 21.88 -10.17
CA HIS A 206 6.65 21.66 -8.72
C HIS A 206 7.34 20.34 -8.34
N ALA A 207 7.76 19.51 -9.31
CA ALA A 207 8.27 18.16 -9.06
C ALA A 207 9.50 18.17 -8.14
N ASN A 208 10.35 19.19 -8.26
CA ASN A 208 11.53 19.38 -7.41
C ASN A 208 11.21 19.83 -5.97
N LEU A 209 9.95 20.08 -5.64
CA LEU A 209 9.50 20.56 -4.32
C LEU A 209 8.86 19.46 -3.46
N ILE A 210 8.62 18.27 -4.01
CA ILE A 210 7.69 17.29 -3.41
C ILE A 210 8.40 15.98 -3.09
N SER A 211 8.19 15.50 -1.87
CA SER A 211 8.65 14.18 -1.43
C SER A 211 7.52 13.38 -0.80
N PHE A 212 7.49 12.08 -1.11
CA PHE A 212 6.64 11.08 -0.48
C PHE A 212 7.53 10.11 0.30
N VAL A 213 7.29 10.00 1.60
CA VAL A 213 8.00 9.07 2.48
C VAL A 213 7.01 8.21 3.22
N GLU A 214 7.35 6.96 3.42
CA GLU A 214 6.53 6.02 4.17
C GLU A 214 7.15 5.74 5.55
N LEU A 215 6.35 5.47 6.57
CA LEU A 215 6.88 5.01 7.86
C LEU A 215 7.59 3.66 7.71
N PHE A 216 7.06 2.77 6.87
CA PHE A 216 7.72 1.54 6.49
C PHE A 216 8.58 1.77 5.25
N HIS A 217 9.89 1.72 5.46
CA HIS A 217 10.92 2.09 4.48
C HIS A 217 11.06 1.16 3.27
N LEU A 218 10.35 0.02 3.22
CA LEU A 218 10.42 -0.96 2.13
C LEU A 218 9.08 -1.05 1.40
N PRO A 219 9.06 -1.47 0.12
CA PRO A 219 7.82 -1.67 -0.60
C PRO A 219 7.06 -2.85 0.00
N THR A 220 5.74 -2.79 -0.04
CA THR A 220 4.85 -3.82 0.50
C THR A 220 3.88 -4.38 -0.53
N VAL A 221 3.22 -5.48 -0.18
CA VAL A 221 2.10 -6.06 -0.94
C VAL A 221 0.82 -6.08 -0.10
N GLY A 222 -0.32 -5.84 -0.75
CA GLY A 222 -1.64 -6.01 -0.15
C GLY A 222 -1.96 -5.02 0.98
N ARG A 223 -2.96 -5.33 1.81
CA ARG A 223 -3.37 -4.43 2.91
C ARG A 223 -2.63 -4.81 4.18
N ASN A 224 -1.80 -3.89 4.65
CA ASN A 224 -0.98 -4.09 5.84
C ASN A 224 -1.59 -3.36 7.05
N LYS A 225 -1.44 -3.98 8.22
CA LYS A 225 -1.69 -3.34 9.51
C LYS A 225 -0.37 -3.31 10.26
N LEU A 226 0.41 -2.28 9.99
CA LEU A 226 1.72 -2.11 10.61
C LEU A 226 1.59 -1.83 12.10
N SER A 227 2.54 -2.36 12.86
CA SER A 227 2.78 -2.01 14.26
C SER A 227 4.17 -1.38 14.42
N VAL A 228 4.50 -0.96 15.65
CA VAL A 228 5.78 -0.28 15.92
C VAL A 228 6.97 -1.21 15.67
N GLU A 229 6.78 -2.50 15.92
CA GLU A 229 7.80 -3.54 15.77
C GLU A 229 8.21 -3.78 14.31
N ASP A 230 7.37 -3.36 13.35
CA ASP A 230 7.67 -3.45 11.93
C ASP A 230 8.60 -2.33 11.44
N LEU A 231 8.75 -1.25 12.23
CA LEU A 231 9.42 -0.03 11.80
C LEU A 231 10.93 -0.08 12.08
N ASP A 232 11.70 0.44 11.13
CA ASP A 232 13.14 0.59 11.30
C ASP A 232 13.47 1.87 12.07
N ALA A 233 14.13 1.74 13.22
CA ALA A 233 14.45 2.87 14.08
C ALA A 233 15.40 3.89 13.43
N THR A 234 16.29 3.44 12.54
CA THR A 234 17.22 4.34 11.83
C THR A 234 16.47 5.19 10.82
N HIS A 235 15.56 4.58 10.07
CA HIS A 235 14.65 5.27 9.16
C HIS A 235 13.76 6.27 9.89
N LEU A 236 13.14 5.89 11.00
CA LEU A 236 12.32 6.81 11.79
C LEU A 236 13.13 8.01 12.29
N LYS A 237 14.38 7.80 12.72
CA LYS A 237 15.27 8.90 13.13
C LYS A 237 15.56 9.85 11.97
N ARG A 238 15.87 9.33 10.78
CA ARG A 238 16.10 10.14 9.58
C ARG A 238 14.86 10.94 9.17
N LEU A 239 13.70 10.29 9.14
CA LEU A 239 12.44 10.95 8.85
C LEU A 239 12.13 12.05 9.88
N ASN A 240 12.40 11.80 11.16
CA ASN A 240 12.24 12.81 12.20
C ASN A 240 13.13 14.04 11.96
N GLN A 241 14.39 13.83 11.56
CA GLN A 241 15.31 14.90 11.17
C GLN A 241 14.81 15.65 9.94
N ALA A 242 14.36 14.95 8.90
CA ALA A 242 13.82 15.58 7.70
C ALA A 242 12.61 16.49 8.01
N ILE A 243 11.72 16.08 8.93
CA ILE A 243 10.57 16.89 9.34
C ILE A 243 10.99 18.14 10.11
N LEU A 244 11.87 17.98 11.11
CA LEU A 244 12.19 19.06 12.06
C LEU A 244 13.27 20.02 11.53
N GLU A 245 14.28 19.46 10.85
CA GLU A 245 15.52 20.13 10.47
C GLU A 245 15.65 20.33 8.95
N GLY A 246 14.90 19.59 8.13
CA GLY A 246 14.91 19.73 6.66
C GLY A 246 14.26 21.01 6.15
N ASP A 247 14.04 21.13 4.85
CA ASP A 247 13.52 22.34 4.19
C ASP A 247 11.98 22.41 4.13
N ALA A 248 11.29 21.30 4.43
CA ALA A 248 9.85 21.19 4.24
C ALA A 248 9.07 22.20 5.10
N THR A 249 8.26 23.07 4.49
CA THR A 249 7.43 24.04 5.22
C THR A 249 6.01 23.51 5.44
N HIS A 250 5.55 22.62 4.56
CA HIS A 250 4.24 21.98 4.65
C HIS A 250 4.42 20.44 4.69
N ILE A 251 4.02 19.85 5.82
CA ILE A 251 4.14 18.40 6.04
C ILE A 251 2.74 17.82 6.25
N PHE A 252 2.40 16.75 5.54
CA PHE A 252 1.07 16.14 5.59
C PHE A 252 1.15 14.72 6.09
N ILE A 253 0.44 14.44 7.18
CA ILE A 253 0.40 13.10 7.77
C ILE A 253 -1.04 12.68 8.00
N THR A 254 -1.33 11.39 7.81
CA THR A 254 -2.68 10.86 8.08
C THR A 254 -2.88 10.56 9.55
N PRO A 255 -4.14 10.50 10.06
CA PRO A 255 -4.39 10.13 11.46
C PRO A 255 -3.79 8.78 11.87
N THR A 256 -3.80 7.79 10.96
CA THR A 256 -3.18 6.47 11.19
C THR A 256 -1.67 6.58 11.32
N VAL A 257 -1.03 7.31 10.40
CA VAL A 257 0.42 7.58 10.42
C VAL A 257 0.79 8.33 11.71
N ALA A 258 0.07 9.40 12.06
CA ALA A 258 0.31 10.16 13.28
C ALA A 258 0.17 9.30 14.54
N SER A 259 -0.80 8.37 14.56
CA SER A 259 -0.95 7.42 15.67
C SER A 259 0.27 6.53 15.81
N LEU A 260 0.75 5.96 14.70
CA LEU A 260 1.90 5.04 14.72
C LEU A 260 3.21 5.78 15.03
N MET A 261 3.40 6.99 14.49
CA MET A 261 4.50 7.88 14.86
C MET A 261 4.55 8.12 16.36
N ARG A 262 3.42 8.47 17.00
CA ARG A 262 3.36 8.64 18.46
C ARG A 262 3.68 7.35 19.20
N SER A 263 3.07 6.24 18.80
CA SER A 263 3.28 4.93 19.43
C SER A 263 4.73 4.45 19.34
N SER A 264 5.47 4.85 18.31
CA SER A 264 6.89 4.49 18.16
C SER A 264 7.83 5.15 19.18
N GLY A 265 7.41 6.25 19.81
CA GLY A 265 8.27 7.06 20.70
C GLY A 265 9.37 7.86 19.96
N ALA A 266 9.50 7.74 18.64
CA ALA A 266 10.50 8.46 17.86
C ALA A 266 10.11 9.94 17.59
N PHE A 267 8.82 10.29 17.73
CA PHE A 267 8.26 11.59 17.37
C PHE A 267 7.62 12.29 18.58
N ASN A 268 8.40 12.49 19.65
CA ASN A 268 7.91 13.04 20.93
C ASN A 268 7.36 14.49 20.84
N TRP A 269 7.69 15.20 19.77
CA TRP A 269 7.17 16.55 19.49
C TRP A 269 5.74 16.53 18.92
N LEU A 270 5.26 15.39 18.41
CA LEU A 270 3.95 15.29 17.75
C LEU A 270 2.84 15.14 18.81
N PRO A 271 1.94 16.13 18.97
CA PRO A 271 0.93 16.07 20.00
C PRO A 271 -0.14 15.00 19.73
N SER A 272 -0.84 14.63 20.79
CA SER A 272 -1.95 13.66 20.74
C SER A 272 -3.24 14.24 20.14
N LYS A 273 -3.35 15.58 20.06
CA LYS A 273 -4.48 16.32 19.50
C LYS A 273 -3.98 17.42 18.58
N SER A 274 -4.78 17.76 17.57
CA SER A 274 -4.52 18.95 16.74
C SER A 274 -4.59 20.22 17.59
N ILE A 275 -3.76 21.20 17.22
CA ILE A 275 -3.76 22.55 17.81
C ILE A 275 -4.98 23.33 17.30
N ASP A 276 -5.37 23.09 16.04
CA ASP A 276 -6.60 23.61 15.45
C ASP A 276 -7.44 22.46 14.87
N THR A 277 -8.57 22.16 15.50
CA THR A 277 -9.52 21.14 15.05
C THR A 277 -10.72 21.70 14.28
N ALA A 278 -10.92 23.02 14.30
CA ALA A 278 -12.03 23.67 13.62
C ALA A 278 -11.75 23.80 12.12
N ASP A 279 -10.48 23.82 11.75
CA ASP A 279 -10.04 23.89 10.36
C ASP A 279 -10.35 22.61 9.55
N VAL A 280 -10.64 22.83 8.27
CA VAL A 280 -10.81 21.79 7.25
C VAL A 280 -9.56 20.92 7.14
N LEU A 281 -8.38 21.55 7.25
CA LEU A 281 -7.06 20.94 7.25
C LEU A 281 -6.40 21.14 8.62
N PRO A 282 -6.71 20.30 9.62
CA PRO A 282 -6.27 20.50 11.00
C PRO A 282 -4.75 20.56 11.13
N VAL A 283 -4.26 21.45 11.99
CA VAL A 283 -2.82 21.59 12.28
C VAL A 283 -2.45 20.73 13.47
N LEU A 284 -1.50 19.82 13.29
CA LEU A 284 -0.94 18.98 14.35
C LEU A 284 0.21 19.68 15.07
N PHE A 285 1.07 20.36 14.33
CA PHE A 285 2.23 21.05 14.87
C PHE A 285 2.54 22.27 14.01
N ARG A 286 2.99 23.36 14.64
CA ARG A 286 3.45 24.55 13.93
C ARG A 286 4.57 25.22 14.71
N ASN A 287 5.60 25.64 13.98
CA ASN A 287 6.58 26.62 14.45
C ASN A 287 6.71 27.74 13.41
N SER A 288 7.69 28.64 13.55
CA SER A 288 7.85 29.79 12.66
C SER A 288 8.07 29.42 11.19
N ASN A 289 8.60 28.22 10.91
CA ASN A 289 9.08 27.86 9.58
C ASN A 289 8.32 26.66 8.98
N LYS A 290 7.54 25.92 9.79
CA LYS A 290 6.92 24.66 9.38
C LYS A 290 5.53 24.49 9.96
N THR A 291 4.64 23.90 9.18
CA THR A 291 3.33 23.42 9.62
C THR A 291 3.14 21.96 9.24
N VAL A 292 2.76 21.15 10.23
CA VAL A 292 2.39 19.74 10.07
C VAL A 292 0.86 19.64 10.13
N TYR A 293 0.26 19.13 9.07
CA TYR A 293 -1.17 19.03 8.88
C TYR A 293 -1.65 17.58 9.02
N SER A 294 -2.88 17.43 9.52
CA SER A 294 -3.63 16.17 9.51
C SER A 294 -4.44 16.06 8.22
N LEU A 295 -3.95 15.25 7.28
CA LEU A 295 -4.56 15.05 5.97
C LEU A 295 -5.25 13.69 5.90
N LEU A 296 -6.46 13.63 5.35
CA LEU A 296 -7.10 12.36 5.03
C LEU A 296 -6.31 11.65 3.93
N HIS A 297 -6.21 10.32 4.04
CA HIS A 297 -5.56 9.52 3.01
C HIS A 297 -6.21 9.75 1.63
N PHE A 298 -5.44 9.91 0.56
CA PHE A 298 -5.98 10.23 -0.77
C PHE A 298 -6.88 9.13 -1.35
N SER A 299 -6.78 7.89 -0.88
CA SER A 299 -7.74 6.82 -1.24
C SER A 299 -9.07 6.86 -0.46
N SER A 300 -9.27 7.83 0.44
CA SER A 300 -10.49 7.96 1.25
C SER A 300 -11.74 8.10 0.38
N TYR A 301 -12.85 7.46 0.79
CA TYR A 301 -14.10 7.42 0.03
C TYR A 301 -15.33 7.43 0.95
N GLY A 302 -16.52 7.43 0.36
CA GLY A 302 -17.78 7.45 1.10
C GLY A 302 -17.91 8.74 1.92
N LYS A 303 -18.28 8.62 3.20
CA LYS A 303 -18.53 9.77 4.08
C LYS A 303 -17.33 10.72 4.28
N TYR A 304 -16.11 10.24 4.05
CA TYR A 304 -14.89 11.05 4.20
C TYR A 304 -14.50 11.80 2.91
N TYR A 305 -15.08 11.44 1.77
CA TYR A 305 -14.67 11.99 0.47
C TYR A 305 -14.88 13.50 0.39
N ARG A 306 -16.02 14.02 0.87
CA ARG A 306 -16.28 15.48 0.89
C ARG A 306 -15.23 16.23 1.70
N LYS A 307 -14.83 15.70 2.86
CA LYS A 307 -13.78 16.32 3.69
C LYS A 307 -12.41 16.27 3.01
N LEU A 308 -12.06 15.17 2.36
CA LEU A 308 -10.82 15.06 1.58
C LEU A 308 -10.79 16.10 0.46
N HIS A 309 -11.88 16.29 -0.27
CA HIS A 309 -11.97 17.34 -1.30
C HIS A 309 -11.71 18.74 -0.73
N LEU A 310 -12.34 19.09 0.39
CA LEU A 310 -12.11 20.39 1.02
C LEU A 310 -10.63 20.53 1.47
N GLN A 311 -10.00 19.46 1.95
CA GLN A 311 -8.56 19.48 2.29
C GLN A 311 -7.68 19.68 1.05
N ILE A 312 -7.99 19.03 -0.06
CA ILE A 312 -7.29 19.22 -1.34
C ILE A 312 -7.34 20.69 -1.78
N GLU A 313 -8.51 21.34 -1.66
CA GLU A 313 -8.67 22.76 -1.97
C GLU A 313 -7.83 23.67 -1.05
N GLU A 314 -7.73 23.36 0.25
CA GLU A 314 -6.84 24.10 1.15
C GLU A 314 -5.36 23.92 0.79
N ILE A 315 -4.94 22.71 0.41
CA ILE A 315 -3.57 22.47 -0.03
C ILE A 315 -3.27 23.22 -1.33
N ARG A 316 -4.22 23.26 -2.29
CA ARG A 316 -4.07 24.04 -3.54
C ARG A 316 -3.74 25.51 -3.26
N LYS A 317 -4.37 26.11 -2.25
CA LYS A 317 -4.08 27.51 -1.86
C LYS A 317 -2.65 27.70 -1.35
N LEU A 318 -2.04 26.67 -0.75
CA LEU A 318 -0.65 26.72 -0.31
C LEU A 318 0.30 26.71 -1.51
N ILE A 319 -0.02 25.96 -2.56
CA ILE A 319 0.78 25.90 -3.80
C ILE A 319 0.84 27.25 -4.50
N ALA A 320 -0.25 28.04 -4.47
CA ALA A 320 -0.30 29.35 -5.10
C ALA A 320 0.82 30.32 -4.63
N GLN A 321 1.43 30.06 -3.46
CA GLN A 321 2.55 30.84 -2.92
C GLN A 321 3.90 30.48 -3.55
N PHE A 322 3.94 29.39 -4.33
CA PHE A 322 5.12 28.82 -4.98
C PHE A 322 4.98 28.76 -6.51
N GLN A 323 3.94 29.39 -7.06
CA GLN A 323 3.82 29.58 -8.50
C GLN A 323 4.95 30.51 -8.96
N ILE A 324 5.79 29.99 -9.86
CA ILE A 324 6.90 30.71 -10.50
C ILE A 324 6.36 31.58 -11.64
#